data_AF-A0A195FK60-F1
#
_entry.id   AF-A0A195FK60-F1
#
_cell.length_a   1.000
_cell.length_b   1.000
_cell.length_c   1.000
_cell.angle_alpha   90.00
_cell.angle_beta   90.00
_cell.angle_gamma   90.00
#
_symmetry.space_group_name_H-M   'P 1'
#
loop_
_entity.id
_entity.type
_entity.pdbx_description
1 polymer ?
#
loop_
_entity_poly.entity_id
_entity_poly.type
_entity_poly.pdbx_seq_one_letter_code
_entity_poly.pdbx_strand_id
1 'polypeptide(L)'
;DAETDARKRKARLSLNDRITSCESNRRNIAEIQKKRSNPLEHIKIEEFITESNQRIAAASKEINRVKNLLPFDEMTMEDFRDAYPDLAINVNKPSIWPHTPDVQPENDPGKRPDEYY
;
A
#
# COMPACT_ATOMS: atom_id res chain seq x y z
N ASP A 1 58.27 -45.90 -8.92
CA ASP A 1 58.34 -45.03 -10.13
C ASP A 1 57.79 -43.64 -9.87
N ALA A 2 58.64 -42.62 -10.01
CA ALA A 2 58.32 -41.22 -9.72
C ALA A 2 57.11 -40.68 -10.52
N GLU A 3 56.86 -41.24 -11.70
CA GLU A 3 55.78 -40.82 -12.60
C GLU A 3 54.39 -41.16 -12.03
N THR A 4 54.26 -42.30 -11.36
CA THR A 4 53.00 -42.70 -10.70
C THR A 4 52.68 -41.83 -9.49
N ASP A 5 53.70 -41.37 -8.76
CA ASP A 5 53.59 -40.48 -7.61
C ASP A 5 53.21 -39.05 -8.05
N ALA A 6 53.78 -38.57 -9.16
CA ALA A 6 53.38 -37.31 -9.79
C ALA A 6 51.92 -37.32 -10.27
N ARG A 7 51.46 -38.44 -10.85
CA ARG A 7 50.05 -38.62 -11.28
C ARG A 7 49.08 -38.57 -10.10
N LYS A 8 49.42 -39.21 -8.98
CA LYS A 8 48.65 -39.16 -7.72
C LYS A 8 48.61 -37.74 -7.13
N ARG A 9 49.73 -37.02 -7.12
CA ARG A 9 49.77 -35.62 -6.67
C ARG A 9 48.87 -34.71 -7.51
N LYS A 10 48.90 -34.85 -8.84
CA LYS A 10 48.05 -34.07 -9.76
C LYS A 10 46.56 -34.37 -9.56
N ALA A 11 46.19 -35.64 -9.39
CA ALA A 11 44.81 -36.03 -9.08
C ALA A 11 44.34 -35.44 -7.74
N ARG A 12 45.21 -35.43 -6.71
CA ARG A 12 44.91 -34.83 -5.41
C ARG A 12 44.73 -33.31 -5.49
N LEU A 13 45.57 -32.62 -6.26
CA LEU A 13 45.45 -31.17 -6.49
C LEU A 13 44.13 -30.84 -7.18
N SER A 14 43.78 -31.60 -8.24
CA SER A 14 42.51 -31.44 -8.96
C SER A 14 41.28 -31.73 -8.09
N LEU A 15 41.37 -32.73 -7.21
CA LEU A 15 40.29 -33.01 -6.25
C LEU A 15 40.12 -31.85 -5.26
N ASN A 16 41.23 -31.32 -4.75
CA ASN A 16 41.21 -30.17 -3.84
C ASN A 16 40.59 -28.95 -4.52
N ASP A 17 40.97 -28.62 -5.76
CA ASP A 17 40.38 -27.49 -6.51
C ASP A 17 38.85 -27.61 -6.64
N ARG A 18 38.36 -28.83 -6.88
CA ARG A 18 36.92 -29.13 -6.95
C ARG A 18 36.25 -28.94 -5.58
N ILE A 19 36.90 -29.37 -4.50
CA ILE A 19 36.41 -29.18 -3.12
C ILE A 19 36.34 -27.69 -2.79
N THR A 20 37.38 -26.91 -3.07
CA THR A 20 37.40 -25.46 -2.81
C THR A 20 36.31 -24.72 -3.60
N SER A 21 36.05 -25.15 -4.84
CA SER A 21 34.97 -24.62 -5.67
C SER A 21 33.58 -24.97 -5.11
N CYS A 22 33.36 -26.23 -4.70
CA CYS A 22 32.12 -26.66 -4.05
C CYS A 22 31.86 -25.90 -2.75
N GLU A 23 32.88 -25.69 -1.91
CA GLU A 23 32.74 -24.91 -0.68
C GLU A 23 32.44 -23.44 -0.96
N SER A 24 33.09 -22.85 -1.97
CA SER A 24 32.83 -21.47 -2.39
C SER A 24 31.39 -21.30 -2.87
N ASN A 25 30.90 -22.24 -3.69
CA ASN A 25 29.49 -22.27 -4.10
C ASN A 25 28.54 -22.43 -2.92
N ARG A 26 28.88 -23.29 -1.95
CA ARG A 26 28.09 -23.48 -0.72
C ARG A 26 28.00 -22.19 0.11
N ARG A 27 29.11 -21.45 0.25
CA ARG A 27 29.13 -20.15 0.95
C ARG A 27 28.25 -19.12 0.23
N ASN A 28 28.36 -19.03 -1.10
CA ASN A 28 27.54 -18.13 -1.91
C ASN A 28 26.04 -18.43 -1.75
N ILE A 29 25.66 -19.71 -1.79
CA ILE A 29 24.27 -20.13 -1.58
C ILE A 29 23.80 -19.75 -0.17
N ALA A 30 24.60 -19.99 0.86
CA ALA A 30 24.25 -19.62 2.24
C ALA A 30 24.06 -18.11 2.41
N GLU A 31 24.89 -17.30 1.76
CA GLU A 31 24.78 -15.85 1.80
C GLU A 31 23.53 -15.34 1.08
N ILE A 32 23.18 -15.93 -0.06
CA ILE A 32 21.92 -15.64 -0.77
C ILE A 32 20.72 -15.96 0.12
N GLN A 33 20.73 -17.11 0.81
CA GLN A 33 19.65 -17.47 1.74
C GLN A 33 19.55 -16.48 2.91
N LYS A 34 20.68 -16.05 3.46
CA LYS A 34 20.72 -15.06 4.56
C LYS A 34 20.19 -13.69 4.14
N LYS A 35 20.53 -13.23 2.92
CA LYS A 35 19.98 -11.98 2.35
C LYS A 35 18.46 -12.09 2.15
N ARG A 36 18.01 -13.21 1.59
CA ARG A 36 16.59 -13.52 1.41
C ARG A 36 15.81 -13.73 2.69
N SER A 37 16.45 -14.02 3.82
CA SER A 37 15.80 -14.24 5.11
C SER A 37 15.90 -13.03 6.04
N ASN A 38 16.24 -11.83 5.51
CA ASN A 38 16.41 -10.65 6.35
C ASN A 38 15.09 -10.30 7.07
N PRO A 39 14.96 -10.51 8.39
CA PRO A 39 13.67 -10.48 9.06
C PRO A 39 12.99 -9.11 9.00
N LEU A 40 13.77 -8.03 8.99
CA LEU A 40 13.23 -6.67 8.91
C LEU A 40 12.50 -6.39 7.59
N GLU A 41 12.94 -7.00 6.48
CA GLU A 41 12.27 -6.80 5.19
C GLU A 41 10.97 -7.61 5.12
N HIS A 42 10.93 -8.79 5.73
CA HIS A 42 9.74 -9.64 5.74
C HIS A 42 8.61 -8.97 6.52
N ILE A 43 8.93 -8.43 7.70
CA ILE A 43 7.95 -7.72 8.54
C ILE A 43 7.35 -6.52 7.78
N LYS A 44 8.19 -5.71 7.12
CA LYS A 44 7.71 -4.56 6.33
C LYS A 44 6.84 -4.98 5.14
N ILE A 45 7.18 -6.08 4.48
CA ILE A 45 6.39 -6.61 3.38
C ILE A 45 5.04 -7.12 3.89
N GLU A 46 5.02 -7.84 5.01
CA GLU A 46 3.79 -8.33 5.63
C GLU A 46 2.88 -7.17 6.08
N GLU A 47 3.43 -6.17 6.75
CA GLU A 47 2.72 -4.93 7.11
C GLU A 47 2.10 -4.27 5.87
N PHE A 48 2.90 -4.08 4.81
CA PHE A 48 2.41 -3.50 3.56
C PHE A 48 1.29 -4.33 2.91
N ILE A 49 1.41 -5.66 2.92
CA ILE A 49 0.37 -6.57 2.39
C ILE A 49 -0.91 -6.41 3.21
N THR A 50 -0.82 -6.39 4.54
CA THR A 50 -1.99 -6.26 5.41
C THR A 50 -2.70 -4.92 5.20
N GLU A 51 -1.94 -3.82 5.15
CA GLU A 51 -2.48 -2.48 4.93
C GLU A 51 -3.11 -2.37 3.52
N SER A 52 -2.44 -2.92 2.50
CA SER A 52 -2.97 -2.93 1.14
C SER A 52 -4.26 -3.73 1.03
N ASN A 53 -4.33 -4.90 1.67
CA ASN A 53 -5.54 -5.71 1.71
C ASN A 53 -6.69 -4.99 2.44
N GLN A 54 -6.41 -4.26 3.52
CA GLN A 54 -7.40 -3.40 4.19
C GLN A 54 -7.92 -2.30 3.26
N ARG A 55 -7.03 -1.64 2.49
CA ARG A 55 -7.41 -0.63 1.50
C ARG A 55 -8.27 -1.21 0.39
N ILE A 56 -7.93 -2.40 -0.12
CA ILE A 56 -8.71 -3.12 -1.13
C ILE A 56 -10.09 -3.49 -0.59
N ALA A 57 -10.18 -3.97 0.65
CA ALA A 57 -11.45 -4.30 1.29
C ALA A 57 -12.34 -3.05 1.47
N ALA A 58 -11.77 -1.92 1.89
CA ALA A 58 -12.52 -0.66 2.00
C ALA A 58 -12.99 -0.15 0.63
N ALA A 59 -12.12 -0.12 -0.37
CA ALA A 59 -12.45 0.33 -1.73
C ALA A 59 -13.50 -0.57 -2.40
N SER A 60 -13.38 -1.90 -2.25
CA SER A 60 -14.37 -2.85 -2.79
C SER A 60 -15.75 -2.69 -2.14
N LYS A 61 -15.80 -2.44 -0.82
CA LYS A 61 -17.05 -2.11 -0.12
C LYS A 61 -17.71 -0.87 -0.71
N GLU A 62 -16.92 0.17 -0.98
CA GLU A 62 -17.43 1.42 -1.55
C GLU A 62 -17.90 1.25 -3.00
N ILE A 63 -17.17 0.49 -3.82
CA ILE A 63 -17.60 0.15 -5.19
C ILE A 63 -18.95 -0.59 -5.16
N ASN A 64 -19.13 -1.54 -4.24
CA ASN A 64 -20.39 -2.26 -4.10
C ASN A 64 -21.52 -1.34 -3.62
N ARG A 65 -21.24 -0.40 -2.71
CA ARG A 65 -22.20 0.64 -2.30
C ARG A 65 -22.67 1.45 -3.51
N VAL A 66 -21.73 1.97 -4.30
CA VAL A 66 -22.03 2.81 -5.48
C VAL A 66 -22.78 2.01 -6.56
N LYS A 67 -22.42 0.75 -6.80
CA LYS A 67 -23.12 -0.11 -7.77
C LYS A 67 -24.57 -0.43 -7.40
N ASN A 68 -24.88 -0.45 -6.11
CA ASN A 68 -26.22 -0.73 -5.61
C ASN A 68 -27.10 0.53 -5.54
N LEU A 69 -26.50 1.72 -5.70
CA LEU A 69 -27.27 2.97 -5.77
C LEU A 69 -27.93 3.10 -7.14
N LEU A 70 -29.09 3.75 -7.14
CA LEU A 70 -29.73 4.16 -8.38
C LEU A 70 -28.84 5.19 -9.10
N PRO A 71 -28.78 5.18 -10.45
CA PRO A 71 -28.11 6.23 -11.20
C PRO A 71 -28.65 7.61 -10.81
N PHE A 72 -27.77 8.61 -10.76
CA PHE A 72 -28.13 9.96 -10.31
C PHE A 72 -29.27 10.60 -11.11
N ASP A 73 -29.38 10.29 -12.41
CA ASP A 73 -30.43 10.83 -13.28
C ASP A 73 -31.84 10.31 -12.93
N GLU A 74 -31.92 9.16 -12.25
CA GLU A 74 -33.17 8.50 -11.87
C GLU A 74 -33.45 8.63 -10.36
N MET A 75 -32.50 9.20 -9.60
CA MET A 75 -32.58 9.30 -8.14
C MET A 75 -33.46 10.47 -7.69
N THR A 76 -34.36 10.19 -6.74
CA THR A 76 -35.19 11.23 -6.12
C THR A 76 -34.39 12.01 -5.07
N MET A 77 -34.87 13.21 -4.70
CA MET A 77 -34.19 14.00 -3.66
C MET A 77 -34.27 13.34 -2.28
N GLU A 78 -35.29 12.52 -2.04
CA GLU A 78 -35.43 11.69 -0.85
C GLU A 78 -34.35 10.58 -0.81
N ASP A 79 -34.19 9.84 -1.91
CA ASP A 79 -33.17 8.79 -2.03
C ASP A 79 -31.75 9.36 -1.89
N PHE A 80 -31.51 10.56 -2.47
CA PHE A 80 -30.23 11.25 -2.33
C PHE A 80 -29.94 11.63 -0.87
N ARG A 81 -30.96 12.04 -0.11
CA ARG A 81 -30.81 12.34 1.33
C ARG A 81 -30.42 11.11 2.13
N ASP A 82 -31.03 9.97 1.84
CA ASP A 82 -30.75 8.72 2.54
C ASP A 82 -29.36 8.17 2.18
N ALA A 83 -28.94 8.31 0.92
CA ALA A 83 -27.64 7.86 0.44
C ALA A 83 -26.46 8.77 0.85
N TYR A 84 -26.70 10.10 0.92
CA TYR A 84 -25.69 11.12 1.17
C TYR A 84 -26.17 12.18 2.17
N PRO A 85 -26.40 11.80 3.44
CA PRO A 85 -26.99 12.71 4.44
C PRO A 85 -26.14 13.95 4.72
N ASP A 86 -24.81 13.84 4.60
CA ASP A 86 -23.88 14.95 4.87
C ASP A 86 -23.87 16.03 3.77
N LEU A 87 -24.24 15.64 2.54
CA LEU A 87 -24.30 16.54 1.38
C LEU A 87 -25.74 16.98 1.08
N ALA A 88 -26.72 16.30 1.66
CA ALA A 88 -28.12 16.58 1.44
C ALA A 88 -28.54 17.92 2.05
N ILE A 89 -29.57 18.51 1.46
CA ILE A 89 -30.15 19.75 1.96
C ILE A 89 -30.73 19.49 3.36
N ASN A 90 -30.19 20.20 4.35
CA ASN A 90 -30.67 20.15 5.72
C ASN A 90 -31.76 21.20 5.95
N VAL A 91 -32.97 20.76 6.28
CA VAL A 91 -34.12 21.66 6.49
C VAL A 91 -33.92 22.56 7.71
N ASN A 92 -33.20 22.07 8.73
CA ASN A 92 -32.93 22.86 9.95
C ASN A 92 -31.88 23.94 9.72
N LYS A 93 -31.08 23.81 8.65
CA LYS A 93 -29.93 24.64 8.33
C LYS A 93 -29.94 24.93 6.83
N PRO A 94 -30.86 25.79 6.35
CA PRO A 94 -30.92 26.11 4.94
C PRO A 94 -29.64 26.84 4.52
N SER A 95 -29.00 26.35 3.46
CA SER A 95 -27.84 27.05 2.90
C SER A 95 -28.27 28.32 2.19
N ILE A 96 -27.49 29.37 2.37
CA ILE A 96 -27.72 30.69 1.76
C ILE A 96 -26.89 30.76 0.48
N TRP A 97 -27.39 31.46 -0.54
CA TRP A 97 -26.61 31.75 -1.74
C TRP A 97 -25.45 32.71 -1.42
N PRO A 98 -24.22 32.47 -1.90
CA PRO A 98 -23.76 31.34 -2.71
C PRO A 98 -23.68 30.05 -1.89
N HIS A 99 -24.06 28.91 -2.47
CA HIS A 99 -24.00 27.59 -1.80
C HIS A 99 -22.56 27.03 -1.68
N THR A 100 -21.60 27.89 -1.36
CA THR A 100 -20.24 27.50 -1.02
C THR A 100 -20.10 27.39 0.49
N PRO A 101 -19.36 26.40 1.01
CA PRO A 101 -19.20 26.21 2.45
C PRO A 101 -18.71 27.46 3.18
N ASP A 102 -17.78 28.22 2.58
CA ASP A 102 -17.04 29.32 3.22
C ASP A 102 -17.91 30.53 3.60
N VAL A 103 -19.00 30.74 2.87
CA VAL A 103 -19.89 31.90 3.01
C VAL A 103 -21.19 31.55 3.74
N GLN A 104 -21.32 30.28 4.17
CA GLN A 104 -22.45 29.88 5.00
C GLN A 104 -22.27 30.49 6.40
N PRO A 105 -23.34 30.95 7.07
CA PRO A 105 -23.25 31.57 8.39
C PRO A 105 -22.56 30.71 9.47
N GLU A 106 -22.50 29.39 9.27
CA GLU A 106 -21.83 28.46 10.18
C GLU A 106 -20.30 28.47 10.05
N ASN A 107 -19.80 28.81 8.86
CA ASN A 107 -18.39 28.76 8.49
C ASN A 107 -17.81 30.14 8.18
N ASP A 108 -18.64 31.17 7.98
CA ASP A 108 -18.19 32.54 7.80
C ASP A 108 -17.54 33.01 9.12
N PRO A 109 -16.21 33.24 9.14
CA PRO A 109 -15.54 33.74 10.35
C PRO A 109 -16.01 35.16 10.72
N GLY A 110 -16.82 35.80 9.88
CA GLY A 110 -17.18 37.20 9.97
C GLY A 110 -15.97 38.07 9.62
N LYS A 111 -16.19 39.13 8.84
CA LYS A 111 -15.15 40.17 8.75
C LYS A 111 -15.05 40.86 10.10
N ARG A 112 -13.86 40.86 10.69
CA ARG A 112 -13.60 41.70 11.86
C ARG A 112 -13.73 43.18 11.46
N PRO A 113 -14.19 44.06 12.36
CA PRO A 113 -14.49 45.46 12.03
C PRO A 113 -13.30 46.26 11.44
N ASP A 114 -12.07 45.81 11.67
CA ASP A 114 -10.83 46.39 11.19
C ASP A 114 -10.54 46.15 9.70
N GLU A 115 -11.26 45.24 9.03
CA GLU A 115 -11.04 44.88 7.62
C GLU A 115 -11.95 45.65 6.63
N TYR A 116 -12.64 46.69 7.10
CA TYR A 116 -13.59 47.49 6.30
C TYR A 116 -13.02 48.80 5.74
N TYR A 117 -11.75 49.14 6.01
CA TYR A 117 -11.07 50.31 5.45
C TYR A 117 -9.63 50.02 5.04
#